data_AF-A0A7D5N9K7-F1
#
_entry.id   AF-A0A7D5N9K7-F1
#
_cell.length_a   1.000
_cell.length_b   1.000
_cell.length_c   1.000
_cell.angle_alpha   90.00
_cell.angle_beta   90.00
_cell.angle_gamma   90.00
#
_symmetry.space_group_name_H-M   'P 1'
#
loop_
_entity.id
_entity.type
_entity.pdbx_description
1 polymer ?
#
loop_
_entity_poly.entity_id
_entity_poly.type
_entity_poly.pdbx_seq_one_letter_code
_entity_poly.pdbx_strand_id
1 'polypeptide(L)'
;MASLSVPPTLRQRRPALYAVLALLALVLAVGAYRYWHKVPRYKGVSRLQVDLRQPEMLLATSHLASVPKDVAAAPLLSGLVDEQLVFHYEEDEARLSLEGSLRRLAYEHKVAIEDRFLALLLAGPAEIGIWRSGRGRPEHFVARLERGLLARLSEAFARIALDDRQLKLVGKFSVAGDEISLYALDYGGGRQLAFAGRGDHWVFLSDPALALDGDGALTGDAEAVLGELLHGAHPWQSKLPVSTTAQHSFVIGPQALTLGYAHFLPALAGLRLDYVDGGWHANLRLLPTNTSAAHDTAGIWRAVPLGAALCTALPVDWPATAEPLAALLGKDAALPITLAALDPIAAVCWFAGSRLSAPLFVARAAAVLPPDAGQLLARLAEKSWAAKGIKASGKDGESQIHAVTVASRHGIRPPDGGARAFEPALAWRGGLILFSPDRRQVDAALDVAGKRAAALGDEPGLHGPGWLVFDPPQLARLLRSEVQEVLPADEESFFREVARSRLWPRLEAWGKQHQALVAVPGATVRDGFVTLDIRPLQEIAR
;
A
#
# COMPACT_ATOMS: atom_id res chain seq x y z
N MET A 1 -25.24 -60.05 33.68
CA MET A 1 -26.59 -59.81 33.14
C MET A 1 -27.11 -58.50 33.70
N ALA A 2 -27.17 -57.44 32.88
CA ALA A 2 -28.03 -56.28 33.06
C ALA A 2 -28.08 -55.55 31.70
N SER A 3 -29.11 -55.87 30.92
CA SER A 3 -29.41 -55.24 29.64
C SER A 3 -29.99 -53.84 29.87
N LEU A 4 -29.32 -52.80 29.40
CA LEU A 4 -29.92 -51.46 29.32
C LEU A 4 -30.76 -51.39 28.04
N SER A 5 -32.06 -51.56 28.21
CA SER A 5 -33.08 -51.39 27.20
C SER A 5 -33.30 -49.91 26.90
N VAL A 6 -33.12 -49.51 25.64
CA VAL A 6 -33.50 -48.18 25.16
C VAL A 6 -35.02 -48.17 24.89
N PRO A 7 -35.79 -47.20 25.39
CA PRO A 7 -37.24 -47.17 25.24
C PRO A 7 -37.67 -46.93 23.78
N PRO A 8 -38.80 -47.55 23.34
CA PRO A 8 -39.20 -47.60 21.93
C PRO A 8 -39.77 -46.30 21.37
N THR A 9 -39.88 -45.23 22.16
CA THR A 9 -40.51 -43.95 21.76
C THR A 9 -39.58 -43.02 20.97
N LEU A 10 -38.28 -43.33 20.85
CA LEU A 10 -37.30 -42.54 20.08
C LEU A 10 -37.10 -43.01 18.64
N ARG A 11 -37.71 -44.14 18.23
CA ARG A 11 -37.53 -44.69 16.88
C ARG A 11 -38.41 -44.00 15.82
N GLN A 12 -39.49 -43.33 16.23
CA GLN A 12 -40.49 -42.75 15.33
C GLN A 12 -40.21 -41.28 14.95
N ARG A 13 -39.31 -40.58 15.65
CA ARG A 13 -38.95 -39.16 15.38
C ARG A 13 -37.70 -38.95 14.51
N ARG A 14 -36.97 -40.04 14.19
CA ARG A 14 -35.79 -39.99 13.33
C ARG A 14 -36.06 -39.45 11.91
N PRO A 15 -37.11 -39.84 11.18
CA PRO A 15 -37.31 -39.32 9.82
C PRO A 15 -37.67 -37.83 9.83
N ALA A 16 -38.41 -37.35 10.83
CA ALA A 16 -38.73 -35.93 10.99
C ALA A 16 -37.48 -35.10 11.32
N LEU A 17 -36.59 -35.61 12.18
CA LEU A 17 -35.31 -34.95 12.49
C LEU A 17 -34.40 -34.88 11.26
N TYR A 18 -34.31 -35.95 10.47
CA TYR A 18 -33.54 -35.97 9.22
C TYR A 18 -34.15 -35.06 8.15
N ALA A 19 -35.48 -34.97 8.07
CA ALA A 19 -36.15 -34.04 7.15
C ALA A 19 -35.88 -32.58 7.51
N VAL A 20 -35.91 -32.23 8.81
CA VAL A 20 -35.57 -30.87 9.28
C VAL A 20 -34.11 -30.54 9.02
N LEU A 21 -33.18 -31.47 9.29
CA LEU A 21 -31.77 -31.27 9.00
C LEU A 21 -31.49 -31.14 7.50
N ALA A 22 -32.17 -31.91 6.66
CA ALA A 22 -32.06 -31.81 5.20
C ALA A 22 -32.61 -30.46 4.69
N LEU A 23 -33.75 -30.00 5.22
CA LEU A 23 -34.31 -28.70 4.89
C LEU A 23 -33.37 -27.56 5.31
N LEU A 24 -32.77 -27.66 6.50
CA LEU A 24 -31.85 -26.66 7.03
C LEU A 24 -30.52 -26.64 6.23
N ALA A 25 -30.02 -27.80 5.81
CA ALA A 25 -28.89 -27.90 4.89
C ALA A 25 -29.22 -27.32 3.51
N LEU A 26 -30.43 -27.55 2.98
CA LEU A 26 -30.88 -26.98 1.71
C LEU A 26 -31.00 -25.45 1.80
N VAL A 27 -31.58 -24.93 2.89
CA VAL A 27 -31.70 -23.48 3.13
C VAL A 27 -30.33 -22.83 3.30
N LEU A 28 -29.39 -23.48 4.00
CA LEU A 28 -28.01 -23.03 4.12
C LEU A 28 -27.28 -23.06 2.77
N ALA A 29 -27.48 -24.11 1.96
CA ALA A 29 -26.88 -24.22 0.63
C ALA A 29 -27.45 -23.18 -0.34
N VAL A 30 -28.77 -22.95 -0.34
CA VAL A 30 -29.42 -21.91 -1.15
C VAL A 30 -29.06 -20.51 -0.64
N GLY A 31 -28.94 -20.33 0.68
CA GLY A 31 -28.48 -19.10 1.31
C GLY A 31 -27.03 -18.78 0.94
N ALA A 32 -26.13 -19.76 1.03
CA ALA A 32 -24.74 -19.65 0.61
C ALA A 32 -24.61 -19.42 -0.91
N TYR A 33 -25.41 -20.11 -1.72
CA TYR A 33 -25.49 -19.90 -3.17
C TYR A 33 -25.95 -18.48 -3.50
N ARG A 34 -27.05 -18.00 -2.90
CA ARG A 34 -27.54 -16.63 -3.12
C ARG A 34 -26.59 -15.59 -2.54
N TYR A 35 -25.90 -15.86 -1.44
CA TYR A 35 -24.88 -14.97 -0.88
C TYR A 35 -23.67 -14.90 -1.83
N TRP A 36 -23.12 -16.01 -2.29
CA TRP A 36 -22.03 -16.05 -3.27
C TRP A 36 -22.41 -15.50 -4.65
N HIS A 37 -23.69 -15.52 -5.04
CA HIS A 37 -24.18 -14.95 -6.30
C HIS A 37 -24.72 -13.52 -6.19
N LYS A 38 -24.98 -12.98 -4.99
CA LYS A 38 -25.36 -11.58 -4.76
C LYS A 38 -24.18 -10.66 -4.46
N VAL A 39 -23.01 -11.18 -4.12
CA VAL A 39 -21.78 -10.38 -4.18
C VAL A 39 -21.64 -9.96 -5.65
N PRO A 40 -21.56 -8.65 -5.97
CA PRO A 40 -21.32 -8.21 -7.33
C PRO A 40 -19.94 -8.69 -7.76
N ARG A 41 -19.87 -9.92 -8.28
CA ARG A 41 -18.73 -10.37 -9.07
C ARG A 41 -18.85 -9.67 -10.40
N TYR A 42 -18.24 -8.50 -10.44
CA TYR A 42 -17.95 -7.80 -11.67
C TYR A 42 -17.31 -8.80 -12.64
N LYS A 43 -18.00 -9.11 -13.75
CA LYS A 43 -17.56 -10.11 -14.73
C LYS A 43 -16.43 -9.63 -15.65
N GLY A 44 -15.99 -8.38 -15.52
CA GLY A 44 -14.94 -7.77 -16.35
C GLY A 44 -13.53 -7.88 -15.77
N VAL A 45 -13.29 -8.74 -14.78
CA VAL A 45 -11.94 -8.90 -14.23
C VAL A 45 -11.14 -9.91 -15.06
N SER A 46 -9.89 -9.56 -15.35
CA SER A 46 -8.90 -10.43 -15.98
C SER A 46 -8.67 -11.72 -15.18
N ARG A 47 -7.96 -12.71 -15.73
CA ARG A 47 -7.56 -13.94 -14.98
C ARG A 47 -6.89 -13.62 -13.64
N LEU A 48 -6.18 -12.49 -13.58
CA LEU A 48 -5.49 -11.98 -12.38
C LEU A 48 -6.40 -11.18 -11.43
N GLN A 49 -7.69 -11.07 -11.76
CA GLN A 49 -8.68 -10.27 -11.06
C GLN A 49 -8.36 -8.76 -10.99
N VAL A 50 -7.63 -8.26 -12.00
CA VAL A 50 -7.21 -6.86 -12.12
C VAL A 50 -8.15 -6.08 -13.04
N ASP A 51 -8.62 -4.89 -12.61
CA ASP A 51 -9.34 -3.92 -13.46
C ASP A 51 -8.34 -2.98 -14.15
N LEU A 52 -8.13 -3.18 -15.46
CA LEU A 52 -7.19 -2.41 -16.28
C LEU A 52 -7.54 -0.92 -16.41
N ARG A 53 -8.78 -0.51 -16.10
CA ARG A 53 -9.20 0.90 -16.15
C ARG A 53 -8.78 1.68 -14.90
N GLN A 54 -8.23 0.99 -13.91
CA GLN A 54 -7.90 1.55 -12.59
C GLN A 54 -6.54 1.05 -12.11
N PRO A 55 -5.44 1.54 -12.71
CA PRO A 55 -4.12 1.36 -12.12
C PRO A 55 -4.08 1.99 -10.73
N GLU A 56 -3.28 1.38 -9.85
CA GLU A 56 -3.04 1.90 -8.51
C GLU A 56 -1.87 2.89 -8.51
N MET A 57 -0.97 2.78 -9.49
CA MET A 57 0.14 3.71 -9.71
C MET A 57 0.31 3.98 -11.20
N LEU A 58 0.80 5.16 -11.55
CA LEU A 58 1.01 5.59 -12.93
C LEU A 58 2.35 6.29 -13.05
N LEU A 59 3.23 5.80 -13.94
CA LEU A 59 4.45 6.48 -14.35
C LEU A 59 4.27 7.06 -15.74
N ALA A 60 4.30 8.37 -15.89
CA ALA A 60 4.45 9.04 -17.17
C ALA A 60 5.87 9.60 -17.29
N THR A 61 6.52 9.38 -18.42
CA THR A 61 7.88 9.82 -18.67
C THR A 61 8.07 10.23 -20.12
N SER A 62 8.85 11.28 -20.37
CA SER A 62 9.28 11.65 -21.72
C SER A 62 10.49 10.83 -22.20
N HIS A 63 11.20 10.16 -21.28
CA HIS A 63 12.40 9.38 -21.58
C HIS A 63 12.52 8.17 -20.62
N LEU A 64 11.95 7.03 -20.98
CA LEU A 64 11.90 5.86 -20.10
C LEU A 64 13.30 5.32 -19.69
N ALA A 65 14.29 5.41 -20.59
CA ALA A 65 15.64 4.90 -20.34
C ALA A 65 16.42 5.69 -19.26
N SER A 66 16.05 6.94 -18.95
CA SER A 66 16.73 7.73 -17.91
C SER A 66 16.13 7.52 -16.52
N VAL A 67 14.91 6.98 -16.44
CA VAL A 67 14.18 6.80 -15.18
C VAL A 67 15.01 6.10 -14.10
N PRO A 68 15.70 4.97 -14.37
CA PRO A 68 16.47 4.28 -13.31
C PRO A 68 17.57 5.16 -12.71
N LYS A 69 18.33 5.84 -13.59
CA LYS A 69 19.38 6.77 -13.19
C LYS A 69 18.82 7.96 -12.40
N ASP A 70 17.75 8.55 -12.90
CA ASP A 70 17.14 9.73 -12.28
C ASP A 70 16.51 9.36 -10.91
N VAL A 71 15.94 8.16 -10.75
CA VAL A 71 15.48 7.64 -9.45
C VAL A 71 16.63 7.46 -8.48
N ALA A 72 17.77 6.92 -8.92
CA ALA A 72 18.95 6.76 -8.07
C ALA A 72 19.57 8.10 -7.62
N ALA A 73 19.30 9.19 -8.36
CA ALA A 73 19.73 10.53 -7.98
C ALA A 73 18.84 11.18 -6.89
N ALA A 74 17.72 10.55 -6.50
CA ALA A 74 16.81 11.12 -5.49
C ALA A 74 17.48 11.20 -4.10
N PRO A 75 17.63 12.40 -3.50
CA PRO A 75 18.32 12.54 -2.21
C PRO A 75 17.69 11.71 -1.08
N LEU A 76 16.36 11.63 -1.03
CA LEU A 76 15.60 10.84 -0.05
C LEU A 76 15.90 9.33 -0.13
N LEU A 77 16.30 8.84 -1.29
CA LEU A 77 16.64 7.43 -1.52
C LEU A 77 18.14 7.17 -1.47
N SER A 78 18.96 8.19 -1.23
CA SER A 78 20.42 8.05 -1.16
C SER A 78 20.82 7.03 -0.09
N GLY A 79 21.59 6.02 -0.52
CA GLY A 79 21.99 4.87 0.30
C GLY A 79 21.03 3.68 0.25
N LEU A 80 19.76 3.87 -0.15
CA LEU A 80 18.81 2.77 -0.41
C LEU A 80 18.84 2.33 -1.87
N VAL A 81 18.85 3.30 -2.77
CA VAL A 81 18.97 3.11 -4.22
C VAL A 81 20.28 3.72 -4.65
N ASP A 82 21.17 2.88 -5.18
CA ASP A 82 22.48 3.26 -5.68
C ASP A 82 22.69 2.78 -7.11
N GLU A 83 23.76 3.26 -7.75
CA GLU A 83 24.12 2.85 -9.11
C GLU A 83 24.32 1.33 -9.19
N GLN A 84 24.81 0.68 -8.13
CA GLN A 84 24.96 -0.77 -8.08
C GLN A 84 23.62 -1.50 -8.13
N LEU A 85 22.59 -0.99 -7.46
CA LEU A 85 21.24 -1.54 -7.49
C LEU A 85 20.61 -1.36 -8.87
N VAL A 86 20.76 -0.17 -9.46
CA VAL A 86 20.30 0.09 -10.82
C VAL A 86 20.98 -0.86 -11.79
N PHE A 87 22.31 -0.94 -11.74
CA PHE A 87 23.12 -1.83 -12.57
C PHE A 87 22.72 -3.30 -12.38
N HIS A 88 22.49 -3.74 -11.14
CA HIS A 88 22.05 -5.12 -10.87
C HIS A 88 20.72 -5.46 -11.57
N TYR A 89 19.75 -4.56 -11.54
CA TYR A 89 18.47 -4.77 -12.23
C TYR A 89 18.57 -4.54 -13.74
N GLU A 90 19.51 -3.69 -14.18
CA GLU A 90 19.82 -3.52 -15.59
C GLU A 90 20.52 -4.75 -16.19
N GLU A 91 21.25 -5.51 -15.39
CA GLU A 91 21.89 -6.78 -15.79
C GLU A 91 21.13 -8.01 -15.27
N ASP A 92 19.87 -7.85 -14.86
CA ASP A 92 19.06 -8.94 -14.32
C ASP A 92 18.85 -10.05 -15.36
N GLU A 93 18.85 -11.30 -14.90
CA GLU A 93 18.63 -12.47 -15.74
C GLU A 93 17.35 -12.36 -16.56
N ALA A 94 16.29 -11.73 -16.04
CA ALA A 94 15.05 -11.54 -16.77
C ALA A 94 15.22 -10.60 -17.97
N ARG A 95 15.96 -9.50 -17.82
CA ARG A 95 16.24 -8.58 -18.92
C ARG A 95 17.17 -9.23 -19.95
N LEU A 96 18.22 -9.91 -19.50
CA LEU A 96 19.12 -10.66 -20.37
C LEU A 96 18.39 -11.78 -21.11
N SER A 97 17.45 -12.45 -20.44
CA SER A 97 16.62 -13.48 -21.05
C SER A 97 15.65 -12.91 -22.08
N LEU A 98 15.05 -11.74 -21.81
CA LEU A 98 14.20 -11.05 -22.79
C LEU A 98 15.00 -10.63 -24.03
N GLU A 99 16.18 -10.03 -23.82
CA GLU A 99 17.09 -9.65 -24.90
C GLU A 99 17.57 -10.86 -25.71
N GLY A 100 17.95 -11.94 -25.02
CA GLY A 100 18.33 -13.21 -25.63
C GLY A 100 17.21 -13.83 -26.46
N SER A 101 15.97 -13.86 -25.93
CA SER A 101 14.79 -14.34 -26.67
C SER A 101 14.53 -13.50 -27.91
N LEU A 102 14.58 -12.17 -27.82
CA LEU A 102 14.38 -11.28 -28.97
C LEU A 102 15.48 -11.45 -30.03
N ARG A 103 16.74 -11.58 -29.61
CA ARG A 103 17.87 -11.79 -30.53
C ARG A 103 17.77 -13.13 -31.25
N ARG A 104 17.32 -14.18 -30.54
CA ARG A 104 17.06 -15.49 -31.12
C ARG A 104 15.94 -15.43 -32.16
N LEU A 105 14.83 -14.76 -31.84
CA LEU A 105 13.73 -14.53 -32.79
C LEU A 105 14.20 -13.77 -34.04
N ALA A 106 15.00 -12.72 -33.86
CA ALA A 106 15.56 -11.95 -34.97
C ALA A 106 16.43 -12.81 -35.90
N TYR A 107 17.28 -13.66 -35.31
CA TYR A 107 18.16 -14.55 -36.05
C TYR A 107 17.40 -15.66 -36.79
N GLU A 108 16.49 -16.36 -36.10
CA GLU A 108 15.74 -17.48 -36.66
C GLU A 108 14.83 -17.04 -37.82
N HIS A 109 14.25 -15.83 -37.73
CA HIS A 109 13.31 -15.30 -38.71
C HIS A 109 13.89 -14.22 -39.62
N LYS A 110 15.22 -14.03 -39.63
CA LYS A 110 15.96 -13.08 -40.48
C LYS A 110 15.41 -11.65 -40.41
N VAL A 111 15.00 -11.21 -39.22
CA VAL A 111 14.54 -9.83 -39.01
C VAL A 111 15.73 -8.95 -38.65
N ALA A 112 15.85 -7.81 -39.31
CA ALA A 112 16.85 -6.80 -38.97
C ALA A 112 16.43 -6.06 -37.69
N ILE A 113 16.74 -6.65 -36.53
CA ILE A 113 16.68 -5.96 -35.24
C ILE A 113 18.10 -5.46 -34.94
N GLU A 114 18.29 -4.14 -34.91
CA GLU A 114 19.59 -3.55 -34.57
C GLU A 114 19.99 -3.92 -33.13
N ASP A 115 21.29 -4.09 -32.87
CA ASP A 115 21.83 -4.42 -31.53
C ASP A 115 21.41 -3.40 -30.44
N ARG A 116 20.97 -2.21 -30.83
CA ARG A 116 20.49 -1.15 -29.91
C ARG A 116 18.96 -1.08 -29.78
N PHE A 117 18.23 -2.06 -30.29
CA PHE A 117 16.77 -2.05 -30.36
C PHE A 117 16.09 -1.81 -29.00
N LEU A 118 16.46 -2.56 -27.95
CA LEU A 118 15.88 -2.36 -26.61
C LEU A 118 16.21 -0.99 -26.03
N ALA A 119 17.41 -0.48 -26.26
CA ALA A 119 17.77 0.87 -25.83
C ALA A 119 17.00 1.96 -26.60
N LEU A 120 16.74 1.74 -27.90
CA LEU A 120 15.89 2.63 -28.69
C LEU A 120 14.41 2.54 -28.28
N LEU A 121 13.91 1.35 -27.94
CA LEU A 121 12.56 1.16 -27.41
C LEU A 121 12.35 1.98 -26.14
N LEU A 122 13.29 1.89 -25.20
CA LEU A 122 13.20 2.55 -23.90
C LEU A 122 13.55 4.05 -23.95
N ALA A 123 14.18 4.56 -25.00
CA ALA A 123 14.59 5.97 -25.06
C ALA A 123 13.45 6.96 -25.42
N GLY A 124 12.18 6.55 -25.38
CA GLY A 124 11.03 7.35 -25.83
C GLY A 124 10.05 7.69 -24.72
N PRO A 125 9.00 8.46 -25.02
CA PRO A 125 7.90 8.71 -24.09
C PRO A 125 7.20 7.39 -23.75
N ALA A 126 6.88 7.22 -22.48
CA ALA A 126 6.15 6.08 -21.99
C ALA A 126 5.14 6.45 -20.90
N GLU A 127 4.05 5.71 -20.88
CA GLU A 127 3.03 5.76 -19.84
C GLU A 127 2.80 4.35 -19.31
N ILE A 128 3.03 4.14 -18.02
CA ILE A 128 3.04 2.81 -17.38
C ILE A 128 2.05 2.79 -16.23
N GLY A 129 0.92 2.12 -16.43
CA GLY A 129 -0.01 1.77 -15.37
C GLY A 129 0.51 0.56 -14.60
N ILE A 130 0.39 0.58 -13.27
CA ILE A 130 0.90 -0.47 -12.38
C ILE A 130 -0.17 -0.89 -11.38
N TRP A 131 -0.25 -2.20 -11.14
CA TRP A 131 -1.16 -2.84 -10.19
C TRP A 131 -0.38 -3.73 -9.23
N ARG A 132 -0.90 -3.85 -8.01
CA ARG A 132 -0.36 -4.80 -7.05
C ARG A 132 -0.89 -6.22 -7.36
N SER A 133 -0.07 -7.22 -7.08
CA SER A 133 -0.54 -8.61 -7.09
C SER A 133 -1.34 -8.93 -5.83
N GLY A 134 -1.91 -10.13 -5.76
CA GLY A 134 -2.61 -10.63 -4.57
C GLY A 134 -1.74 -10.65 -3.30
N ARG A 135 -0.42 -10.46 -3.40
CA ARG A 135 0.51 -10.31 -2.26
C ARG A 135 0.74 -8.85 -1.84
N GLY A 136 0.11 -7.89 -2.51
CA GLY A 136 0.23 -6.47 -2.21
C GLY A 136 1.51 -5.80 -2.72
N ARG A 137 2.31 -6.47 -3.55
CA ARG A 137 3.51 -5.88 -4.19
C ARG A 137 3.17 -5.36 -5.59
N PRO A 138 3.70 -4.20 -6.03
CA PRO A 138 3.60 -3.78 -7.42
C PRO A 138 4.27 -4.84 -8.30
N GLU A 139 3.54 -5.45 -9.22
CA GLU A 139 4.02 -6.61 -9.99
C GLU A 139 3.49 -6.61 -11.41
N HIS A 140 2.25 -6.18 -11.60
CA HIS A 140 1.60 -6.16 -12.89
C HIS A 140 1.71 -4.77 -13.49
N PHE A 141 2.08 -4.66 -14.77
CA PHE A 141 2.14 -3.38 -15.46
C PHE A 141 1.62 -3.48 -16.90
N VAL A 142 1.13 -2.34 -17.38
CA VAL A 142 0.82 -2.10 -18.80
C VAL A 142 1.53 -0.81 -19.18
N ALA A 143 2.47 -0.90 -20.13
CA ALA A 143 3.30 0.18 -20.60
C ALA A 143 2.91 0.54 -22.04
N ARG A 144 2.49 1.78 -22.26
CA ARG A 144 2.33 2.38 -23.58
C ARG A 144 3.62 3.12 -23.94
N LEU A 145 4.18 2.85 -25.10
CA LEU A 145 5.36 3.50 -25.65
C LEU A 145 4.99 4.21 -26.96
N GLU A 146 5.54 5.40 -27.17
CA GLU A 146 5.37 6.18 -28.40
C GLU A 146 6.65 6.18 -29.23
N ARG A 147 6.67 5.44 -30.35
CA ARG A 147 7.78 5.48 -31.30
C ARG A 147 7.41 4.93 -32.67
N GLY A 148 7.46 5.79 -33.69
CA GLY A 148 7.15 5.39 -35.08
C GLY A 148 8.13 4.42 -35.75
N LEU A 149 9.33 4.24 -35.18
CA LEU A 149 10.27 3.18 -35.61
C LEU A 149 9.71 1.77 -35.39
N LEU A 150 8.73 1.61 -34.51
CA LEU A 150 8.13 0.31 -34.18
C LEU A 150 7.03 -0.10 -35.16
N ALA A 151 6.47 0.82 -35.95
CA ALA A 151 5.43 0.49 -36.94
C ALA A 151 5.89 -0.55 -37.98
N ARG A 152 7.20 -0.60 -38.29
CA ARG A 152 7.79 -1.61 -39.19
C ARG A 152 7.95 -2.99 -38.55
N LEU A 153 7.88 -3.08 -37.23
CA LEU A 153 8.09 -4.32 -36.49
C LEU A 153 6.80 -5.13 -36.30
N SER A 154 5.62 -4.51 -36.40
CA SER A 154 4.35 -5.23 -36.35
C SER A 154 4.25 -6.27 -37.45
N GLU A 155 4.63 -5.93 -38.69
CA GLU A 155 4.69 -6.85 -39.81
C GLU A 155 5.71 -7.98 -39.59
N ALA A 156 6.86 -7.66 -38.99
CA ALA A 156 7.89 -8.64 -38.69
C ALA A 156 7.40 -9.64 -37.62
N PHE A 157 6.81 -9.16 -36.53
CA PHE A 157 6.26 -10.02 -35.48
C PHE A 157 5.06 -10.84 -35.96
N ALA A 158 4.23 -10.31 -36.85
CA ALA A 158 3.12 -11.05 -37.45
C ALA A 158 3.60 -12.27 -38.24
N ARG A 159 4.72 -12.16 -38.96
CA ARG A 159 5.35 -13.29 -39.68
C ARG A 159 5.96 -14.30 -38.71
N ILE A 160 6.67 -13.82 -37.70
CA ILE A 160 7.31 -14.67 -36.68
C ILE A 160 6.27 -15.51 -35.91
N ALA A 161 5.17 -14.88 -35.48
CA ALA A 161 4.18 -15.50 -34.59
C ALA A 161 3.42 -16.69 -35.19
N LEU A 162 3.50 -16.92 -36.51
CA LEU A 162 2.86 -18.05 -37.18
C LEU A 162 3.66 -19.35 -37.00
N ASP A 163 4.98 -19.26 -36.93
CA ASP A 163 5.88 -20.43 -36.98
C ASP A 163 6.73 -20.61 -35.71
N ASP A 164 6.69 -19.66 -34.78
CA ASP A 164 7.53 -19.65 -33.58
C ASP A 164 6.85 -20.25 -32.33
N ARG A 165 7.63 -20.91 -31.47
CA ARG A 165 7.12 -21.47 -30.19
C ARG A 165 7.14 -20.47 -29.04
N GLN A 166 8.06 -19.51 -29.09
CA GLN A 166 8.26 -18.47 -28.09
C GLN A 166 7.33 -17.27 -28.33
N LEU A 167 7.03 -16.92 -29.59
CA LEU A 167 6.07 -15.86 -29.92
C LEU A 167 4.74 -16.45 -30.42
N LYS A 168 3.64 -16.15 -29.72
CA LYS A 168 2.31 -16.68 -30.04
C LYS A 168 1.30 -15.55 -30.25
N LEU A 169 0.40 -15.71 -31.21
CA LEU A 169 -0.81 -14.90 -31.30
C LEU A 169 -1.80 -15.37 -30.22
N VAL A 170 -2.12 -14.51 -29.25
CA VAL A 170 -3.01 -14.85 -28.12
C VAL A 170 -4.40 -14.24 -28.22
N GLY A 171 -4.59 -13.25 -29.09
CA GLY A 171 -5.91 -12.66 -29.31
C GLY A 171 -5.93 -11.66 -30.45
N LYS A 172 -7.13 -11.29 -30.87
CA LYS A 172 -7.40 -10.23 -31.83
C LYS A 172 -8.53 -9.37 -31.32
N PHE A 173 -8.47 -8.07 -31.56
CA PHE A 173 -9.49 -7.12 -31.15
C PHE A 173 -9.54 -5.94 -32.13
N SER A 174 -10.69 -5.26 -32.22
CA SER A 174 -10.85 -4.18 -33.18
C SER A 174 -10.71 -2.82 -32.50
N VAL A 175 -9.89 -1.95 -33.09
CA VAL A 175 -9.65 -0.60 -32.59
C VAL A 175 -9.88 0.39 -33.72
N ALA A 176 -11.00 1.12 -33.66
CA ALA A 176 -11.47 2.05 -34.71
C ALA A 176 -11.47 1.43 -36.13
N GLY A 177 -11.95 0.19 -36.24
CA GLY A 177 -12.10 -0.51 -37.51
C GLY A 177 -10.86 -1.28 -37.97
N ASP A 178 -9.70 -1.06 -37.35
CA ASP A 178 -8.49 -1.87 -37.61
C ASP A 178 -8.50 -3.11 -36.71
N GLU A 179 -8.16 -4.28 -37.27
CA GLU A 179 -7.96 -5.50 -36.48
C GLU A 179 -6.53 -5.50 -35.91
N ILE A 180 -6.41 -5.47 -34.59
CA ILE A 180 -5.14 -5.51 -33.87
C ILE A 180 -4.92 -6.89 -33.30
N SER A 181 -3.72 -7.42 -33.50
CA SER A 181 -3.27 -8.68 -32.94
C SER A 181 -2.53 -8.46 -31.62
N LEU A 182 -2.89 -9.24 -30.59
CA LEU A 182 -2.17 -9.32 -29.33
C LEU A 182 -1.23 -10.52 -29.38
N TYR A 183 0.06 -10.27 -29.24
CA TYR A 183 1.10 -11.29 -29.22
C TYR A 183 1.57 -11.55 -27.79
N ALA A 184 1.98 -12.77 -27.49
CA ALA A 184 2.65 -13.14 -26.24
C ALA A 184 4.02 -13.75 -26.54
N LEU A 185 5.02 -13.26 -25.83
CA LEU A 185 6.41 -13.70 -25.88
C LEU A 185 6.75 -14.47 -24.60
N ASP A 186 7.04 -15.75 -24.75
CA ASP A 186 7.63 -16.59 -23.72
C ASP A 186 9.13 -16.24 -23.57
N TYR A 187 9.51 -15.73 -22.40
CA TYR A 187 10.90 -15.50 -22.01
C TYR A 187 11.22 -16.28 -20.72
N GLY A 188 12.50 -16.43 -20.40
CA GLY A 188 13.01 -17.43 -19.44
C GLY A 188 12.27 -17.52 -18.10
N GLY A 189 12.33 -18.72 -17.51
CA GLY A 189 11.69 -18.99 -16.21
C GLY A 189 10.16 -19.09 -16.24
N GLY A 190 9.56 -19.38 -17.41
CA GLY A 190 8.11 -19.51 -17.57
C GLY A 190 7.36 -18.19 -17.54
N ARG A 191 8.04 -17.07 -17.83
CA ARG A 191 7.46 -15.73 -17.84
C ARG A 191 6.97 -15.38 -19.24
N GLN A 192 5.89 -14.61 -19.31
CA GLN A 192 5.30 -14.16 -20.57
C GLN A 192 5.19 -12.64 -20.57
N LEU A 193 5.51 -12.02 -21.71
CA LEU A 193 5.25 -10.61 -21.97
C LEU A 193 4.26 -10.52 -23.13
N ALA A 194 3.17 -9.78 -22.98
CA ALA A 194 2.26 -9.56 -24.10
C ALA A 194 2.46 -8.18 -24.73
N PHE A 195 2.24 -8.05 -26.02
CA PHE A 195 2.34 -6.76 -26.69
C PHE A 195 1.43 -6.65 -27.91
N ALA A 196 1.02 -5.42 -28.22
CA ALA A 196 0.25 -5.05 -29.39
C ALA A 196 0.70 -3.67 -29.89
N GLY A 197 0.57 -3.40 -31.18
CA GLY A 197 1.01 -2.14 -31.78
C GLY A 197 0.06 -1.63 -32.86
N ARG A 198 -0.09 -0.31 -32.95
CA ARG A 198 -0.81 0.40 -34.01
C ARG A 198 -0.08 1.71 -34.32
N GLY A 199 0.43 1.82 -35.55
CA GLY A 199 1.24 2.98 -35.95
C GLY A 199 2.41 3.20 -34.99
N ASP A 200 2.44 4.39 -34.38
CA ASP A 200 3.51 4.82 -33.46
C ASP A 200 3.26 4.40 -32.01
N HIS A 201 2.09 3.82 -31.70
CA HIS A 201 1.71 3.46 -30.33
C HIS A 201 1.82 1.95 -30.11
N TRP A 202 2.58 1.58 -29.10
CA TRP A 202 2.78 0.20 -28.69
C TRP A 202 2.41 0.01 -27.24
N VAL A 203 1.78 -1.11 -26.93
CA VAL A 203 1.41 -1.47 -25.57
C VAL A 203 2.07 -2.79 -25.21
N PHE A 204 2.70 -2.83 -24.04
CA PHE A 204 3.34 -4.00 -23.45
C PHE A 204 2.68 -4.31 -22.12
N LEU A 205 2.36 -5.58 -21.88
CA LEU A 205 1.77 -6.06 -20.64
C LEU A 205 2.75 -7.04 -19.99
N SER A 206 2.92 -6.90 -18.69
CA SER A 206 3.80 -7.78 -17.90
C SER A 206 3.37 -9.26 -17.92
N ASP A 207 2.11 -9.53 -18.26
CA ASP A 207 1.53 -10.86 -18.38
C ASP A 207 0.29 -10.80 -19.31
N PRO A 208 0.12 -11.69 -20.30
CA PRO A 208 -1.10 -11.77 -21.11
C PRO A 208 -2.38 -11.97 -20.28
N ALA A 209 -2.29 -12.63 -19.12
CA ALA A 209 -3.41 -12.85 -18.21
C ALA A 209 -4.02 -11.55 -17.65
N LEU A 210 -3.38 -10.39 -17.85
CA LEU A 210 -3.97 -9.08 -17.58
C LEU A 210 -5.07 -8.69 -18.56
N ALA A 211 -4.97 -9.12 -19.81
CA ALA A 211 -5.97 -8.82 -20.84
C ALA A 211 -6.99 -9.95 -21.03
N LEU A 212 -6.58 -11.18 -20.72
CA LEU A 212 -7.34 -12.40 -21.03
C LEU A 212 -8.22 -12.87 -19.87
N ASP A 213 -9.37 -13.44 -20.19
CA ASP A 213 -10.31 -14.10 -19.27
C ASP A 213 -9.98 -15.59 -19.09
N GLY A 214 -10.76 -16.31 -18.26
CA GLY A 214 -10.57 -17.74 -17.99
C GLY A 214 -10.52 -18.63 -19.24
N ASP A 215 -11.25 -18.26 -20.29
CA ASP A 215 -11.34 -18.99 -21.55
C ASP A 215 -10.25 -18.58 -22.56
N GLY A 216 -9.46 -17.55 -22.22
CA GLY A 216 -8.36 -17.05 -23.05
C GLY A 216 -8.81 -16.03 -24.08
N ALA A 217 -10.02 -15.48 -23.95
CA ALA A 217 -10.51 -14.37 -24.76
C ALA A 217 -10.14 -13.02 -24.12
N LEU A 218 -10.04 -11.96 -24.91
CA LEU A 218 -9.87 -10.61 -24.36
C LEU A 218 -11.10 -10.20 -23.55
N THR A 219 -10.88 -9.65 -22.36
CA THR A 219 -11.94 -9.02 -21.57
C THR A 219 -12.37 -7.70 -22.22
N GLY A 220 -13.64 -7.33 -22.09
CA GLY A 220 -14.14 -6.05 -22.64
C GLY A 220 -13.45 -4.81 -22.05
N ASP A 221 -13.04 -4.87 -20.78
CA ASP A 221 -12.27 -3.79 -20.15
C ASP A 221 -10.84 -3.70 -20.73
N ALA A 222 -10.21 -4.83 -21.05
CA ALA A 222 -8.93 -4.85 -21.73
C ALA A 222 -9.03 -4.31 -23.15
N GLU A 223 -10.03 -4.71 -23.92
CA GLU A 223 -10.24 -4.21 -25.29
C GLU A 223 -10.40 -2.69 -25.29
N ALA A 224 -11.19 -2.13 -24.37
CA ALA A 224 -11.37 -0.69 -24.24
C ALA A 224 -10.06 0.05 -23.88
N VAL A 225 -9.36 -0.39 -22.83
CA VAL A 225 -8.14 0.28 -22.36
C VAL A 225 -7.00 0.15 -23.38
N LEU A 226 -6.77 -1.05 -23.91
CA LEU A 226 -5.75 -1.26 -24.94
C LEU A 226 -6.09 -0.47 -26.20
N GLY A 227 -7.36 -0.41 -26.58
CA GLY A 227 -7.85 0.41 -27.68
C GLY A 227 -7.56 1.90 -27.49
N GLU A 228 -7.81 2.47 -26.32
CA GLU A 228 -7.48 3.87 -26.01
C GLU A 228 -5.96 4.13 -26.04
N LEU A 229 -5.16 3.26 -25.42
CA LEU A 229 -3.70 3.39 -25.42
C LEU A 229 -3.13 3.33 -26.85
N LEU A 230 -3.63 2.43 -27.69
CA LEU A 230 -3.20 2.28 -29.08
C LEU A 230 -3.68 3.40 -30.01
N HIS A 231 -4.68 4.19 -29.59
CA HIS A 231 -5.03 5.47 -30.23
C HIS A 231 -4.15 6.64 -29.78
N GLY A 232 -3.25 6.43 -28.82
CA GLY A 232 -2.47 7.50 -28.21
C GLY A 232 -3.23 8.27 -27.12
N ALA A 233 -4.38 7.77 -26.64
CA ALA A 233 -5.08 8.37 -25.52
C ALA A 233 -4.44 7.96 -24.18
N HIS A 234 -4.83 8.68 -23.13
CA HIS A 234 -4.33 8.52 -21.76
C HIS A 234 -5.45 8.11 -20.79
N PRO A 235 -5.95 6.85 -20.85
CA PRO A 235 -7.11 6.37 -20.08
C PRO A 235 -7.00 6.62 -18.57
N TRP A 236 -5.77 6.63 -18.05
CA TRP A 236 -5.50 6.60 -16.61
C TRP A 236 -5.31 7.98 -15.99
N GLN A 237 -4.95 9.00 -16.78
CA GLN A 237 -4.57 10.32 -16.26
C GLN A 237 -5.73 11.09 -15.63
N SER A 238 -6.98 10.76 -16.01
CA SER A 238 -8.18 11.32 -15.37
C SER A 238 -8.28 10.94 -13.88
N LYS A 239 -7.82 9.74 -13.51
CA LYS A 239 -7.85 9.22 -12.13
C LYS A 239 -6.53 9.48 -11.40
N LEU A 240 -5.41 9.35 -12.10
CA LEU A 240 -4.05 9.57 -11.59
C LEU A 240 -3.40 10.72 -12.38
N PRO A 241 -3.61 11.99 -11.98
CA PRO A 241 -3.16 13.13 -12.76
C PRO A 241 -1.65 13.29 -12.69
N VAL A 242 -0.99 13.06 -13.81
CA VAL A 242 0.46 13.26 -13.98
C VAL A 242 0.78 14.73 -14.23
N SER A 243 2.02 15.14 -13.96
CA SER A 243 2.52 16.46 -14.33
C SER A 243 2.73 16.55 -15.83
N THR A 244 2.32 17.67 -16.43
CA THR A 244 2.52 17.96 -17.86
C THR A 244 3.87 18.63 -18.15
N THR A 245 4.59 19.06 -17.12
CA THR A 245 5.88 19.76 -17.25
C THR A 245 7.06 18.93 -16.77
N ALA A 246 6.81 17.87 -16.00
CA ALA A 246 7.88 17.01 -15.48
C ALA A 246 8.42 16.05 -16.55
N GLN A 247 9.72 15.78 -16.48
CA GLN A 247 10.35 14.75 -17.32
C GLN A 247 9.86 13.36 -16.91
N HIS A 248 9.71 13.14 -15.60
CA HIS A 248 9.12 11.95 -15.01
C HIS A 248 8.05 12.37 -14.01
N SER A 249 6.89 11.74 -14.07
CA SER A 249 5.82 11.93 -13.11
C SER A 249 5.30 10.57 -12.66
N PHE A 250 5.49 10.26 -11.39
CA PHE A 250 5.04 9.02 -10.77
C PHE A 250 3.93 9.30 -9.77
N VAL A 251 2.71 8.86 -10.07
CA VAL A 251 1.52 9.07 -9.26
C VAL A 251 1.15 7.76 -8.56
N ILE A 252 0.94 7.83 -7.25
CA ILE A 252 0.48 6.74 -6.39
C ILE A 252 -0.92 7.08 -5.92
N GLY A 253 -1.89 6.24 -6.28
CA GLY A 253 -3.28 6.38 -5.87
C GLY A 253 -3.49 6.06 -4.38
N PRO A 254 -4.67 6.43 -3.83
CA PRO A 254 -4.93 6.34 -2.40
C PRO A 254 -4.93 4.89 -1.90
N GLN A 255 -5.46 3.95 -2.68
CA GLN A 255 -5.51 2.53 -2.29
C GLN A 255 -4.13 1.90 -2.10
N ALA A 256 -3.18 2.24 -2.97
CA ALA A 256 -1.78 1.83 -2.83
C ALA A 256 -1.11 2.57 -1.67
N LEU A 257 -1.29 3.89 -1.59
CA LEU A 257 -0.65 4.73 -0.58
C LEU A 257 -1.04 4.35 0.85
N THR A 258 -2.31 4.02 1.07
CA THR A 258 -2.83 3.64 2.39
C THR A 258 -2.83 2.12 2.62
N LEU A 259 -2.24 1.33 1.71
CA LEU A 259 -2.23 -0.14 1.80
C LEU A 259 -3.63 -0.75 2.01
N GLY A 260 -4.67 -0.16 1.41
CA GLY A 260 -6.07 -0.59 1.56
C GLY A 260 -6.87 0.07 2.69
N TYR A 261 -6.27 0.94 3.51
CA TYR A 261 -6.95 1.68 4.59
C TYR A 261 -7.59 3.01 4.14
N ALA A 262 -7.82 3.21 2.83
CA ALA A 262 -8.22 4.51 2.28
C ALA A 262 -9.55 5.03 2.86
N HIS A 263 -10.42 4.14 3.33
CA HIS A 263 -11.68 4.51 3.98
C HIS A 263 -11.49 5.37 5.24
N PHE A 264 -10.38 5.23 5.94
CA PHE A 264 -10.06 6.03 7.15
C PHE A 264 -9.44 7.38 6.82
N LEU A 265 -9.02 7.59 5.56
CA LEU A 265 -8.36 8.79 5.10
C LEU A 265 -9.08 9.34 3.86
N PRO A 266 -10.38 9.67 3.95
CA PRO A 266 -11.19 10.05 2.79
C PRO A 266 -10.71 11.33 2.10
N ALA A 267 -9.94 12.17 2.81
CA ALA A 267 -9.32 13.36 2.24
C ALA A 267 -8.10 13.03 1.36
N LEU A 268 -7.43 11.89 1.54
CA LEU A 268 -6.20 11.56 0.82
C LEU A 268 -6.53 10.99 -0.56
N ALA A 269 -6.14 11.70 -1.62
CA ALA A 269 -6.43 11.32 -3.01
C ALA A 269 -5.21 10.86 -3.80
N GLY A 270 -3.98 11.04 -3.30
CA GLY A 270 -2.78 10.48 -3.92
C GLY A 270 -1.50 11.24 -3.59
N LEU A 271 -0.38 10.64 -3.97
CA LEU A 271 0.97 11.21 -3.90
C LEU A 271 1.55 11.23 -5.32
N ARG A 272 2.18 12.31 -5.73
CA ARG A 272 2.87 12.44 -7.01
C ARG A 272 4.32 12.84 -6.81
N LEU A 273 5.24 12.12 -7.44
CA LEU A 273 6.66 12.41 -7.46
C LEU A 273 7.02 12.91 -8.87
N ASP A 274 7.43 14.16 -8.99
CA ASP A 274 7.77 14.80 -10.25
C ASP A 274 9.27 15.07 -10.31
N TYR A 275 9.92 14.64 -11.39
CA TYR A 275 11.30 14.99 -11.71
C TYR A 275 11.34 16.18 -12.66
N VAL A 276 11.83 17.32 -12.16
CA VAL A 276 11.88 18.61 -12.85
C VAL A 276 13.26 19.22 -12.61
N ASP A 277 13.91 19.72 -13.66
CA ASP A 277 15.19 20.43 -13.59
C ASP A 277 16.30 19.69 -12.80
N GLY A 278 16.32 18.36 -12.87
CA GLY A 278 17.32 17.52 -12.19
C GLY A 278 16.99 17.19 -10.72
N GLY A 279 15.81 17.57 -10.23
CA GLY A 279 15.37 17.32 -8.85
C GLY A 279 14.02 16.61 -8.76
N TRP A 280 13.85 15.80 -7.72
CA TRP A 280 12.57 15.18 -7.38
C TRP A 280 11.76 16.06 -6.42
N HIS A 281 10.50 16.28 -6.77
CA HIS A 281 9.52 17.02 -5.99
C HIS A 281 8.34 16.13 -5.64
N ALA A 282 7.99 16.05 -4.36
CA ALA A 282 6.82 15.32 -3.91
C ALA A 282 5.61 16.26 -3.82
N ASN A 283 4.45 15.79 -4.23
CA ASN A 283 3.21 16.55 -4.25
C ASN A 283 2.08 15.69 -3.69
N LEU A 284 1.28 16.23 -2.77
CA LEU A 284 0.17 15.53 -2.15
C LEU A 284 -1.15 16.04 -2.74
N ARG A 285 -2.04 15.11 -3.11
CA ARG A 285 -3.40 15.43 -3.53
C ARG A 285 -4.34 15.18 -2.37
N LEU A 286 -4.99 16.24 -1.91
CA LEU A 286 -6.06 16.18 -0.92
C LEU A 286 -7.38 16.55 -1.59
N LEU A 287 -8.43 15.76 -1.36
CA LEU A 287 -9.78 16.15 -1.72
C LEU A 287 -10.19 17.32 -0.81
N PRO A 288 -10.90 18.32 -1.35
CA PRO A 288 -11.47 19.36 -0.51
C PRO A 288 -12.43 18.71 0.49
N THR A 289 -12.06 18.72 1.76
CA THR A 289 -12.97 18.41 2.85
C THR A 289 -13.78 19.67 3.17
N ASN A 290 -14.99 19.51 3.72
CA ASN A 290 -15.79 20.64 4.20
C ASN A 290 -15.11 21.45 5.33
N THR A 291 -13.91 21.06 5.76
CA THR A 291 -13.10 21.75 6.76
C THR A 291 -12.08 22.64 6.07
N SER A 292 -12.43 23.90 5.81
CA SER A 292 -11.49 24.94 5.36
C SER A 292 -10.53 25.43 6.46
N ALA A 293 -10.35 24.66 7.53
CA ALA A 293 -9.53 25.06 8.66
C ALA A 293 -8.06 24.80 8.34
N ALA A 294 -7.22 25.82 8.50
CA ALA A 294 -5.78 25.60 8.63
C ALA A 294 -5.59 24.62 9.81
N HIS A 295 -5.25 23.38 9.49
CA HIS A 295 -5.08 22.34 10.49
C HIS A 295 -3.79 22.61 11.27
N ASP A 296 -3.90 23.04 12.53
CA ASP A 296 -2.76 23.21 13.42
C ASP A 296 -2.27 21.84 13.92
N THR A 297 -1.25 21.31 13.26
CA THR A 297 -0.62 20.06 13.66
C THR A 297 0.37 20.25 14.83
N ALA A 298 0.73 21.47 15.22
CA ALA A 298 1.69 21.69 16.31
C ALA A 298 1.14 21.16 17.64
N GLY A 299 -0.18 21.23 17.84
CA GLY A 299 -0.84 20.70 19.02
C GLY A 299 -0.63 19.19 19.21
N ILE A 300 -0.72 18.40 18.14
CA ILE A 300 -0.61 16.94 18.26
C ILE A 300 0.83 16.50 18.56
N TRP A 301 1.83 17.21 18.03
CA TRP A 301 3.24 16.88 18.26
C TRP A 301 3.71 17.03 19.70
N ARG A 302 3.07 17.90 20.49
CA ARG A 302 3.34 18.03 21.94
C ARG A 302 2.86 16.82 22.76
N ALA A 303 2.04 15.95 22.18
CA ALA A 303 1.56 14.74 22.84
C ALA A 303 2.30 13.48 22.39
N VAL A 304 3.21 13.60 21.41
CA VAL A 304 3.95 12.48 20.84
C VAL A 304 5.31 12.36 21.52
N PRO A 305 5.74 11.14 21.95
CA PRO A 305 7.10 10.91 22.44
C PRO A 305 8.18 11.28 21.43
N LEU A 306 9.25 11.88 21.94
CA LEU A 306 10.45 12.11 21.14
C LEU A 306 11.05 10.79 20.63
N GLY A 307 11.76 10.83 19.50
CA GLY A 307 12.48 9.68 18.95
C GLY A 307 11.65 8.75 18.07
N ALA A 308 10.52 9.24 17.55
CA ALA A 308 9.74 8.51 16.56
C ALA A 308 10.54 8.34 15.25
N ALA A 309 10.45 7.13 14.68
CA ALA A 309 11.02 6.81 13.38
C ALA A 309 10.25 7.43 12.22
N LEU A 310 8.92 7.40 12.34
CA LEU A 310 8.00 7.97 11.39
C LEU A 310 6.77 8.40 12.16
N CYS A 311 6.30 9.62 11.94
CA CYS A 311 5.06 10.13 12.48
C CYS A 311 4.31 10.86 11.39
N THR A 312 3.00 10.68 11.34
CA THR A 312 2.12 11.45 10.45
C THR A 312 0.92 11.97 11.24
N ALA A 313 0.60 13.23 11.01
CA ALA A 313 -0.58 13.92 11.52
C ALA A 313 -1.56 14.09 10.37
N LEU A 314 -2.74 13.49 10.50
CA LEU A 314 -3.72 13.38 9.43
C LEU A 314 -5.11 13.84 9.90
N PRO A 315 -5.89 14.49 9.03
CA PRO A 315 -7.31 14.75 9.22
C PRO A 315 -8.07 13.43 9.35
N VAL A 316 -8.91 13.37 10.39
CA VAL A 316 -9.79 12.24 10.67
C VAL A 316 -11.23 12.73 10.69
N ASP A 317 -12.09 12.04 9.93
CA ASP A 317 -13.55 12.22 10.02
C ASP A 317 -14.09 11.35 11.16
N TRP A 318 -13.99 11.86 12.39
CA TRP A 318 -14.50 11.16 13.57
C TRP A 318 -15.99 10.80 13.47
N PRO A 319 -16.89 11.70 13.00
CA PRO A 319 -18.29 11.35 12.77
C PRO A 319 -18.51 10.13 11.87
N ALA A 320 -17.71 9.95 10.81
CA ALA A 320 -17.81 8.78 9.94
C ALA A 320 -17.53 7.45 10.66
N THR A 321 -16.84 7.47 11.81
CA THR A 321 -16.57 6.28 12.62
C THR A 321 -17.73 5.87 13.54
N ALA A 322 -18.78 6.68 13.64
CA ALA A 322 -19.88 6.44 14.57
C ALA A 322 -20.63 5.12 14.30
N GLU A 323 -20.93 4.82 13.03
CA GLU A 323 -21.65 3.60 12.65
C GLU A 323 -20.87 2.32 12.96
N PRO A 324 -19.60 2.14 12.53
CA PRO A 324 -18.84 0.94 12.87
C PRO A 324 -18.61 0.80 14.38
N LEU A 325 -18.42 1.91 15.11
CA LEU A 325 -18.30 1.87 16.57
C LEU A 325 -19.62 1.49 17.24
N ALA A 326 -20.76 1.97 16.75
CA ALA A 326 -22.07 1.59 17.28
C ALA A 326 -22.38 0.11 17.01
N ALA A 327 -21.92 -0.46 15.89
CA ALA A 327 -22.05 -1.89 15.61
C ALA A 327 -21.27 -2.75 16.63
N LEU A 328 -20.10 -2.29 17.08
CA LEU A 328 -19.30 -2.96 18.10
C LEU A 328 -19.85 -2.74 19.51
N LEU A 329 -20.10 -1.48 19.87
CA LEU A 329 -20.45 -1.06 21.23
C LEU A 329 -21.93 -1.24 21.55
N GLY A 330 -22.80 -1.22 20.55
CA GLY A 330 -24.24 -0.98 20.70
C GLY A 330 -24.56 0.51 20.57
N LYS A 331 -25.85 0.85 20.48
CA LYS A 331 -26.29 2.25 20.46
C LYS A 331 -25.97 2.91 21.80
N ASP A 332 -25.18 3.97 21.77
CA ASP A 332 -24.75 4.72 22.94
C ASP A 332 -24.86 6.23 22.66
N ALA A 333 -25.52 6.97 23.55
CA ALA A 333 -25.75 8.41 23.37
C ALA A 333 -24.46 9.23 23.52
N ALA A 334 -23.47 8.73 24.27
CA ALA A 334 -22.19 9.38 24.50
C ALA A 334 -21.27 9.31 23.28
N LEU A 335 -21.43 8.28 22.45
CA LEU A 335 -20.56 8.01 21.30
C LEU A 335 -20.51 9.17 20.29
N PRO A 336 -21.63 9.66 19.71
CA PRO A 336 -21.58 10.78 18.77
C PRO A 336 -21.07 12.07 19.42
N ILE A 337 -21.37 12.30 20.70
CA ILE A 337 -20.91 13.49 21.44
C ILE A 337 -19.40 13.44 21.66
N THR A 338 -18.87 12.27 22.04
CA THR A 338 -17.44 12.03 22.24
C THR A 338 -16.68 12.23 20.93
N LEU A 339 -17.16 11.63 19.83
CA LEU A 339 -16.55 11.78 18.50
C LEU A 339 -16.56 13.23 18.01
N ALA A 340 -17.64 13.98 18.25
CA ALA A 340 -17.73 15.40 17.88
C ALA A 340 -16.82 16.31 18.72
N ALA A 341 -16.40 15.87 19.91
CA ALA A 341 -15.51 16.63 20.78
C ALA A 341 -14.01 16.42 20.46
N LEU A 342 -13.68 15.49 19.55
CA LEU A 342 -12.29 15.22 19.15
C LEU A 342 -11.76 16.27 18.18
N ASP A 343 -10.48 16.59 18.35
CA ASP A 343 -9.70 17.37 17.40
C ASP A 343 -9.67 16.64 16.05
N PRO A 344 -9.99 17.30 14.92
CA PRO A 344 -9.99 16.66 13.62
C PRO A 344 -8.59 16.18 13.19
N ILE A 345 -7.52 16.53 13.90
CA ILE A 345 -6.17 16.00 13.66
C ILE A 345 -5.82 14.90 14.68
N ALA A 346 -5.43 13.74 14.14
CA ALA A 346 -4.83 12.65 14.89
C ALA A 346 -3.42 12.36 14.38
N ALA A 347 -2.57 11.77 15.22
CA ALA A 347 -1.26 11.30 14.81
C ALA A 347 -1.15 9.78 14.89
N VAL A 348 -0.36 9.21 13.99
CA VAL A 348 0.13 7.83 14.05
C VAL A 348 1.64 7.82 13.93
N CYS A 349 2.31 7.13 14.85
CA CYS A 349 3.76 7.15 15.00
C CYS A 349 4.34 5.75 15.18
N TRP A 350 5.50 5.51 14.57
CA TRP A 350 6.27 4.29 14.68
C TRP A 350 7.60 4.57 15.36
N PHE A 351 8.07 3.63 16.17
CA PHE A 351 9.30 3.76 16.96
C PHE A 351 10.22 2.57 16.74
N ALA A 352 11.53 2.81 16.70
CA ALA A 352 12.53 1.76 16.48
C ALA A 352 12.49 0.63 17.53
N GLY A 353 12.08 0.96 18.76
CA GLY A 353 11.95 0.00 19.86
C GLY A 353 10.69 -0.88 19.80
N SER A 354 9.83 -0.70 18.78
CA SER A 354 8.58 -1.44 18.61
C SER A 354 8.52 -2.16 17.26
N ARG A 355 7.32 -2.28 16.67
CA ARG A 355 7.04 -3.00 15.42
C ARG A 355 6.27 -2.13 14.43
N LEU A 356 6.41 -2.41 13.13
CA LEU A 356 5.59 -1.79 12.08
C LEU A 356 4.10 -2.06 12.27
N SER A 357 3.75 -3.23 12.81
CA SER A 357 2.39 -3.63 13.14
C SER A 357 1.86 -3.05 14.45
N ALA A 358 2.69 -2.33 15.20
CA ALA A 358 2.34 -1.75 16.49
C ALA A 358 2.66 -0.25 16.53
N PRO A 359 2.02 0.62 15.73
CA PRO A 359 2.19 2.05 15.89
C PRO A 359 1.50 2.58 17.16
N LEU A 360 1.87 3.79 17.56
CA LEU A 360 1.15 4.63 18.52
C LEU A 360 0.17 5.53 17.78
N PHE A 361 -1.09 5.47 18.15
CA PHE A 361 -2.14 6.40 17.75
C PHE A 361 -2.39 7.42 18.85
N VAL A 362 -2.47 8.69 18.48
CA VAL A 362 -2.70 9.82 19.39
C VAL A 362 -3.85 10.65 18.84
N ALA A 363 -4.87 10.85 19.67
CA ALA A 363 -5.95 11.80 19.41
C ALA A 363 -6.09 12.78 20.58
N ARG A 364 -6.59 13.97 20.28
CA ARG A 364 -6.83 15.05 21.24
C ARG A 364 -8.31 15.37 21.28
N ALA A 365 -8.78 15.85 22.43
CA ALA A 365 -10.07 16.49 22.55
C ALA A 365 -9.91 17.99 22.23
N ALA A 366 -10.74 18.50 21.32
CA ALA A 366 -10.85 19.94 21.04
C ALA A 366 -11.88 20.61 21.97
N ALA A 367 -12.80 19.82 22.53
CA ALA A 367 -13.78 20.26 23.52
C ALA A 367 -13.74 19.36 24.76
N VAL A 368 -14.45 19.75 25.82
CA VAL A 368 -14.59 18.91 27.02
C VAL A 368 -15.33 17.62 26.65
N LEU A 369 -14.70 16.48 26.90
CA LEU A 369 -15.30 15.17 26.69
C LEU A 369 -16.49 14.98 27.67
N PRO A 370 -17.54 14.24 27.28
CA PRO A 370 -18.64 13.95 28.17
C PRO A 370 -18.17 13.08 29.37
N PRO A 371 -18.85 13.15 30.53
CA PRO A 371 -18.39 12.50 31.77
C PRO A 371 -18.28 10.97 31.67
N ASP A 372 -18.99 10.36 30.73
CA ASP A 372 -19.02 8.93 30.44
C ASP A 372 -18.03 8.49 29.35
N ALA A 373 -17.27 9.41 28.74
CA ALA A 373 -16.29 9.10 27.71
C ALA A 373 -15.26 8.06 28.18
N GLY A 374 -14.80 8.13 29.43
CA GLY A 374 -13.88 7.14 29.99
C GLY A 374 -14.47 5.71 30.02
N GLN A 375 -15.75 5.58 30.40
CA GLN A 375 -16.46 4.29 30.40
C GLN A 375 -16.75 3.79 28.97
N LEU A 376 -16.98 4.69 28.03
CA LEU A 376 -17.12 4.37 26.61
C LEU A 376 -15.81 3.79 26.05
N LEU A 377 -14.68 4.46 26.30
CA LEU A 377 -13.35 4.00 25.88
C LEU A 377 -12.97 2.67 26.54
N ALA A 378 -13.27 2.49 27.83
CA ALA A 378 -13.10 1.22 28.53
C ALA A 378 -13.85 0.07 27.84
N ARG A 379 -15.14 0.25 27.53
CA ARG A 379 -15.95 -0.75 26.82
C ARG A 379 -15.44 -1.02 25.41
N LEU A 380 -14.92 -0.01 24.72
CA LEU A 380 -14.32 -0.17 23.40
C LEU A 380 -13.09 -1.09 23.46
N ALA A 381 -12.19 -0.85 24.41
CA ALA A 381 -11.04 -1.72 24.66
C ALA A 381 -11.48 -3.17 24.95
N GLU A 382 -12.40 -3.35 25.90
CA GLU A 382 -12.88 -4.68 26.30
C GLU A 382 -13.51 -5.47 25.14
N LYS A 383 -14.33 -4.82 24.30
CA LYS A 383 -14.99 -5.48 23.16
C LYS A 383 -14.05 -5.77 22.00
N SER A 384 -12.99 -4.97 21.82
CA SER A 384 -12.11 -5.08 20.65
C SER A 384 -11.13 -6.25 20.73
N TRP A 385 -10.72 -6.70 21.92
CA TRP A 385 -9.59 -7.64 22.06
C TRP A 385 -9.97 -9.13 22.19
N ALA A 386 -11.26 -9.49 22.17
CA ALA A 386 -11.82 -10.85 22.03
C ALA A 386 -11.22 -12.01 22.86
N ALA A 387 -10.30 -11.77 23.79
CA ALA A 387 -9.66 -12.77 24.63
C ALA A 387 -10.37 -12.86 25.99
N LYS A 388 -10.68 -14.08 26.45
CA LYS A 388 -11.01 -14.30 27.87
C LYS A 388 -9.70 -14.26 28.67
N GLY A 389 -9.26 -13.08 29.13
CA GLY A 389 -8.09 -13.00 30.00
C GLY A 389 -7.58 -11.59 30.32
N ILE A 390 -7.57 -11.30 31.63
CA ILE A 390 -6.91 -10.20 32.37
C ILE A 390 -7.62 -8.83 32.32
N LYS A 391 -8.13 -8.43 33.50
CA LYS A 391 -8.70 -7.09 33.76
C LYS A 391 -7.62 -6.01 33.63
N ALA A 392 -8.06 -4.84 33.17
CA ALA A 392 -7.30 -3.61 33.15
C ALA A 392 -6.48 -3.37 34.44
N SER A 393 -5.21 -3.03 34.27
CA SER A 393 -4.37 -2.51 35.34
C SER A 393 -4.25 -0.99 35.14
N GLY A 394 -5.04 -0.23 35.90
CA GLY A 394 -4.91 1.22 35.99
C GLY A 394 -4.42 1.61 37.37
N LYS A 395 -3.23 2.21 37.45
CA LYS A 395 -2.82 3.02 38.60
C LYS A 395 -3.31 4.46 38.35
N ASP A 396 -3.96 5.00 39.37
CA ASP A 396 -4.16 6.43 39.62
C ASP A 396 -5.33 7.11 38.90
N GLY A 397 -6.22 7.73 39.70
CA GLY A 397 -7.53 8.28 39.32
C GLY A 397 -7.54 9.48 38.34
N GLU A 398 -6.43 9.79 37.68
CA GLU A 398 -6.32 10.84 36.65
C GLU A 398 -6.08 10.30 35.23
N SER A 399 -5.72 9.01 35.10
CA SER A 399 -5.50 8.34 33.82
C SER A 399 -6.03 6.92 33.88
N GLN A 400 -7.01 6.57 33.04
CA GLN A 400 -7.40 5.16 32.90
C GLN A 400 -6.62 4.55 31.74
N ILE A 401 -5.95 3.44 32.03
CA ILE A 401 -5.26 2.60 31.06
C ILE A 401 -5.97 1.25 31.05
N HIS A 402 -6.42 0.84 29.87
CA HIS A 402 -6.93 -0.49 29.60
C HIS A 402 -5.89 -1.23 28.78
N ALA A 403 -5.33 -2.31 29.31
CA ALA A 403 -4.34 -3.12 28.61
C ALA A 403 -4.59 -4.60 28.83
N VAL A 404 -4.31 -5.41 27.81
CA VAL A 404 -4.45 -6.87 27.83
C VAL A 404 -3.24 -7.49 27.13
N THR A 405 -2.76 -8.64 27.60
CA THR A 405 -1.73 -9.41 26.90
C THR A 405 -2.40 -10.41 25.94
N VAL A 406 -2.08 -10.30 24.65
CA VAL A 406 -2.61 -11.16 23.58
C VAL A 406 -1.48 -11.96 22.96
N ALA A 407 -1.45 -13.26 23.21
CA ALA A 407 -0.46 -14.16 22.62
C ALA A 407 -0.56 -14.13 21.08
N SER A 408 0.58 -13.97 20.41
CA SER A 408 0.64 -13.93 18.94
C SER A 408 2.01 -14.33 18.45
N ARG A 409 2.07 -15.16 17.41
CA ARG A 409 3.34 -15.49 16.72
C ARG A 409 4.04 -14.27 16.12
N HIS A 410 3.29 -13.20 15.85
CA HIS A 410 3.81 -11.93 15.36
C HIS A 410 4.00 -10.89 16.47
N GLY A 411 3.75 -11.27 17.73
CA GLY A 411 3.91 -10.41 18.88
C GLY A 411 5.36 -10.06 19.19
N ILE A 412 5.52 -9.11 20.10
CA ILE A 412 6.80 -8.64 20.59
C ILE A 412 7.38 -9.70 21.52
N ARG A 413 8.68 -9.97 21.37
CA ARG A 413 9.39 -10.90 22.24
C ARG A 413 9.74 -10.19 23.56
N PRO A 414 9.39 -10.76 24.73
CA PRO A 414 9.81 -10.22 26.02
C PRO A 414 11.33 -10.19 26.17
N PRO A 415 11.92 -9.19 26.87
CA PRO A 415 13.37 -9.08 27.06
C PRO A 415 14.01 -10.27 27.81
N ASP A 416 13.24 -10.88 28.70
CA ASP A 416 13.60 -12.03 29.55
C ASP A 416 13.43 -13.39 28.84
N GLY A 417 12.96 -13.38 27.58
CA GLY A 417 12.62 -14.59 26.84
C GLY A 417 11.23 -15.11 27.19
N GLY A 418 10.50 -15.64 26.21
CA GLY A 418 9.13 -16.11 26.42
C GLY A 418 8.29 -16.15 25.15
N ALA A 419 7.02 -16.51 25.31
CA ALA A 419 6.05 -16.50 24.23
C ALA A 419 5.80 -15.07 23.75
N ARG A 420 5.81 -14.89 22.43
CA ARG A 420 5.53 -13.62 21.78
C ARG A 420 4.09 -13.17 22.07
N ALA A 421 3.92 -11.91 22.41
CA ALA A 421 2.60 -11.32 22.65
C ALA A 421 2.56 -9.86 22.22
N PHE A 422 1.36 -9.39 21.91
CA PHE A 422 1.06 -7.96 21.91
C PHE A 422 0.50 -7.58 23.27
N GLU A 423 0.76 -6.35 23.70
CA GLU A 423 0.12 -5.76 24.86
C GLU A 423 -0.64 -4.52 24.41
N PRO A 424 -1.77 -4.69 23.68
CA PRO A 424 -2.59 -3.56 23.30
C PRO A 424 -3.02 -2.78 24.54
N ALA A 425 -2.77 -1.48 24.49
CA ALA A 425 -3.12 -0.54 25.55
C ALA A 425 -3.89 0.63 24.95
N LEU A 426 -5.02 0.98 25.58
CA LEU A 426 -5.80 2.18 25.33
C LEU A 426 -5.78 3.01 26.61
N ALA A 427 -5.26 4.23 26.53
CA ALA A 427 -5.22 5.16 27.65
C ALA A 427 -5.92 6.46 27.30
N TRP A 428 -6.47 7.12 28.32
CA TRP A 428 -6.90 8.50 28.22
C TRP A 428 -6.45 9.30 29.44
N ARG A 429 -5.96 10.53 29.19
CA ARG A 429 -5.49 11.46 30.22
C ARG A 429 -5.53 12.89 29.70
N GLY A 430 -6.12 13.83 30.44
CA GLY A 430 -6.00 15.27 30.14
C GLY A 430 -6.46 15.67 28.72
N GLY A 431 -7.50 15.02 28.19
CA GLY A 431 -7.98 15.25 26.83
C GLY A 431 -7.18 14.52 25.74
N LEU A 432 -6.20 13.70 26.08
CA LEU A 432 -5.51 12.79 25.16
C LEU A 432 -6.16 11.42 25.17
N ILE A 433 -6.25 10.79 24.00
CA ILE A 433 -6.58 9.39 23.79
C ILE A 433 -5.40 8.75 23.08
N LEU A 434 -4.87 7.68 23.66
CA LEU A 434 -3.62 7.04 23.24
C LEU A 434 -3.90 5.55 23.04
N PHE A 435 -3.51 5.00 21.90
CA PHE A 435 -3.64 3.57 21.63
C PHE A 435 -2.40 3.01 20.95
N SER A 436 -1.93 1.84 21.38
CA SER A 436 -0.94 1.07 20.65
C SER A 436 -1.08 -0.43 20.94
N PRO A 437 -0.81 -1.32 19.98
CA PRO A 437 -0.58 -2.74 20.24
C PRO A 437 0.65 -3.04 21.12
N ASP A 438 1.49 -2.03 21.39
CA ASP A 438 2.64 -2.10 22.31
C ASP A 438 2.48 -1.07 23.44
N ARG A 439 2.12 -1.56 24.63
CA ARG A 439 1.93 -0.76 25.83
C ARG A 439 3.07 0.23 26.11
N ARG A 440 4.32 -0.13 25.80
CA ARG A 440 5.48 0.73 26.07
C ARG A 440 5.38 2.09 25.38
N GLN A 441 4.73 2.15 24.22
CA GLN A 441 4.49 3.42 23.51
C GLN A 441 3.41 4.27 24.17
N VAL A 442 2.36 3.63 24.72
CA VAL A 442 1.32 4.33 25.49
C VAL A 442 1.90 4.88 26.78
N ASP A 443 2.69 4.09 27.49
CA ASP A 443 3.36 4.54 28.72
C ASP A 443 4.31 5.72 28.42
N ALA A 444 5.09 5.67 27.34
CA ALA A 444 5.94 6.78 26.91
C ALA A 444 5.15 8.07 26.59
N ALA A 445 3.99 7.95 25.93
CA ALA A 445 3.13 9.10 25.64
C ALA A 445 2.47 9.67 26.90
N LEU A 446 2.13 8.83 27.88
CA LEU A 446 1.66 9.27 29.18
C LEU A 446 2.76 9.98 30.00
N ASP A 447 4.02 9.58 29.85
CA ASP A 447 5.16 10.27 30.43
C ASP A 447 5.33 11.67 29.86
N VAL A 448 5.18 11.84 28.53
CA VAL A 448 5.13 13.17 27.89
C VAL A 448 3.96 14.00 28.42
N ALA A 449 2.74 13.44 28.45
CA ALA A 449 1.57 14.12 28.97
C ALA A 449 1.74 14.56 30.43
N GLY A 450 2.49 13.78 31.22
CA GLY A 450 2.88 14.09 32.60
C GLY A 450 4.11 14.98 32.75
N LYS A 451 4.68 15.52 31.65
CA LYS A 451 5.92 16.31 31.62
C LYS A 451 7.14 15.62 32.24
N ARG A 452 7.18 14.28 32.16
CA ARG A 452 8.30 13.44 32.63
C ARG A 452 9.25 13.04 31.51
N ALA A 453 8.87 13.28 30.25
CA ALA A 453 9.68 13.03 29.06
C ALA A 453 9.48 14.16 28.03
N ALA A 454 10.43 14.32 27.12
CA ALA A 454 10.37 15.29 26.03
C ALA A 454 9.37 14.85 24.95
N ALA A 455 8.63 15.82 24.41
CA ALA A 455 7.74 15.63 23.29
C ALA A 455 8.49 15.81 21.96
N LEU A 456 7.96 15.21 20.89
CA LEU A 456 8.42 15.49 19.52
C LEU A 456 8.24 16.98 19.18
N GLY A 457 7.18 17.61 19.68
CA GLY A 457 6.92 19.04 19.55
C GLY A 457 7.94 19.97 20.22
N ASP A 458 8.86 19.43 21.02
CA ASP A 458 9.96 20.19 21.64
C ASP A 458 11.18 20.31 20.71
N GLU A 459 11.19 19.61 19.58
CA GLU A 459 12.26 19.71 18.59
C GLU A 459 12.28 21.10 17.90
N PRO A 460 13.44 21.80 17.85
CA PRO A 460 13.53 23.16 17.31
C PRO A 460 13.04 23.32 15.86
N GLY A 461 13.13 22.28 15.04
CA GLY A 461 12.68 22.32 13.64
C GLY A 461 11.16 22.21 13.46
N LEU A 462 10.43 21.87 14.52
CA LEU A 462 9.00 21.52 14.49
C LEU A 462 8.10 22.66 15.00
N HIS A 463 8.45 23.90 14.70
CA HIS A 463 7.72 25.11 15.13
C HIS A 463 6.61 25.59 14.16
N GLY A 464 6.18 24.75 13.21
CA GLY A 464 5.15 25.08 12.21
C GLY A 464 4.29 23.87 11.81
N PRO A 465 3.38 24.01 10.83
CA PRO A 465 2.50 22.93 10.39
C PRO A 465 3.31 21.80 9.75
N GLY A 466 3.66 20.80 10.56
CA GLY A 466 4.29 19.55 10.15
C GLY A 466 3.25 18.46 9.98
N TRP A 467 3.14 17.88 8.80
CA TRP A 467 2.22 16.76 8.54
C TRP A 467 2.89 15.42 8.72
N LEU A 468 4.19 15.34 8.40
CA LEU A 468 4.95 14.12 8.58
C LEU A 468 6.35 14.46 9.10
N VAL A 469 6.79 13.67 10.07
CA VAL A 469 8.16 13.68 10.58
C VAL A 469 8.75 12.31 10.29
N PHE A 470 9.90 12.25 9.62
CA PHE A 470 10.61 10.99 9.42
C PHE A 470 12.07 11.12 9.86
N ASP A 471 12.55 10.11 10.57
CA ASP A 471 13.90 10.01 11.09
C ASP A 471 14.55 8.77 10.45
N PRO A 472 15.37 8.95 9.39
CA PRO A 472 16.03 7.84 8.70
C PRO A 472 16.85 6.92 9.61
N PRO A 473 17.68 7.41 10.57
CA PRO A 473 18.35 6.53 11.52
C PRO A 473 17.39 5.63 12.31
N GLN A 474 16.32 6.20 12.85
CA GLN A 474 15.33 5.43 13.63
C GLN A 474 14.55 4.45 12.75
N LEU A 475 14.18 4.85 11.54
CA LEU A 475 13.45 4.02 10.60
C LEU A 475 14.32 2.88 10.06
N ALA A 476 15.59 3.12 9.77
CA ALA A 476 16.56 2.08 9.45
C ALA A 476 16.67 1.03 10.56
N ARG A 477 16.67 1.45 11.84
CA ARG A 477 16.66 0.52 12.99
C ARG A 477 15.36 -0.28 13.08
N LEU A 478 14.22 0.34 12.84
CA LEU A 478 12.92 -0.34 12.81
C LEU A 478 12.86 -1.39 11.68
N LEU A 479 13.28 -1.04 10.47
CA LEU A 479 13.27 -1.96 9.34
C LEU A 479 14.23 -3.12 9.55
N ARG A 480 15.41 -2.85 10.11
CA ARG A 480 16.38 -3.89 10.47
C ARG A 480 15.79 -4.85 11.51
N SER A 481 15.15 -4.36 12.56
CA SER A 481 14.55 -5.22 13.59
C SER A 481 13.42 -6.07 13.02
N GLU A 482 12.57 -5.52 12.15
CA GLU A 482 11.51 -6.26 11.47
C GLU A 482 12.05 -7.41 10.61
N VAL A 483 13.07 -7.16 9.80
CA VAL A 483 13.66 -8.19 8.94
C VAL A 483 14.38 -9.25 9.78
N GLN A 484 15.08 -8.87 10.86
CA GLN A 484 15.69 -9.85 11.79
C GLN A 484 14.66 -10.75 12.46
N GLU A 485 13.45 -10.24 12.65
CA GLU A 485 12.37 -10.94 13.31
C GLU A 485 11.63 -11.90 12.38
N VAL A 486 11.58 -11.60 11.07
CA VAL A 486 11.10 -12.51 10.02
C VAL A 486 12.16 -13.53 9.62
N LEU A 487 13.45 -13.17 9.73
CA LEU A 487 14.58 -14.03 9.41
C LEU A 487 15.39 -14.37 10.67
N PRO A 488 14.85 -15.21 11.57
CA PRO A 488 15.52 -15.58 12.81
C PRO A 488 16.80 -16.37 12.50
N ALA A 489 17.81 -16.20 13.36
CA ALA A 489 19.17 -16.67 13.12
C ALA A 489 19.29 -18.20 12.98
N ASP A 490 18.42 -18.89 13.70
CA ASP A 490 18.35 -20.34 13.89
C ASP A 490 17.55 -21.04 12.79
N GLU A 491 16.58 -20.37 12.16
CA GLU A 491 15.73 -20.97 11.13
C GLU A 491 16.09 -20.51 9.71
N GLU A 492 16.42 -19.23 9.53
CA GLU A 492 16.57 -18.59 8.21
C GLU A 492 17.99 -18.03 7.98
N SER A 493 19.01 -18.77 8.40
CA SER A 493 20.42 -18.33 8.41
C SER A 493 20.92 -17.84 7.05
N PHE A 494 20.57 -18.52 5.95
CA PHE A 494 20.97 -18.11 4.59
C PHE A 494 20.35 -16.78 4.18
N PHE A 495 19.03 -16.62 4.29
CA PHE A 495 18.37 -15.36 3.93
C PHE A 495 18.78 -14.22 4.84
N ARG A 496 19.06 -14.52 6.11
CA ARG A 496 19.61 -13.54 7.06
C ARG A 496 21.00 -13.09 6.65
N GLU A 497 21.84 -13.99 6.13
CA GLU A 497 23.16 -13.64 5.59
C GLU A 497 23.04 -12.77 4.34
N VAL A 498 22.08 -13.06 3.45
CA VAL A 498 21.77 -12.21 2.30
C VAL A 498 21.30 -10.83 2.76
N ALA A 499 20.40 -10.74 3.75
CA ALA A 499 19.97 -9.46 4.32
C ALA A 499 21.15 -8.70 4.97
N ARG A 500 22.04 -9.40 5.69
CA ARG A 500 23.23 -8.82 6.31
C ARG A 500 24.21 -8.25 5.27
N SER A 501 24.39 -8.94 4.15
CA SER A 501 25.33 -8.53 3.10
C SER A 501 24.77 -7.50 2.12
N ARG A 502 23.45 -7.52 1.85
CA ARG A 502 22.82 -6.69 0.82
C ARG A 502 21.95 -5.56 1.39
N LEU A 503 21.18 -5.82 2.45
CA LEU A 503 20.20 -4.87 2.97
C LEU A 503 20.75 -4.01 4.11
N TRP A 504 21.50 -4.58 5.06
CA TRP A 504 22.00 -3.81 6.21
C TRP A 504 22.91 -2.65 5.81
N PRO A 505 23.90 -2.82 4.90
CA PRO A 505 24.76 -1.70 4.52
C PRO A 505 23.97 -0.53 3.93
N ARG A 506 22.87 -0.82 3.22
CA ARG A 506 21.97 0.18 2.65
C ARG A 506 21.14 0.90 3.71
N LEU A 507 20.58 0.16 4.66
CA LEU A 507 19.89 0.75 5.81
C LEU A 507 20.85 1.60 6.66
N GLU A 508 22.09 1.16 6.84
CA GLU A 508 23.12 1.92 7.57
C GLU A 508 23.56 3.17 6.81
N ALA A 509 23.69 3.12 5.48
CA ALA A 509 23.97 4.28 4.65
C ALA A 509 22.81 5.29 4.71
N TRP A 510 21.57 4.83 4.54
CA TRP A 510 20.38 5.66 4.62
C TRP A 510 20.15 6.24 6.02
N GLY A 511 20.47 5.48 7.06
CA GLY A 511 20.39 5.92 8.46
C GLY A 511 21.37 7.05 8.82
N LYS A 512 22.25 7.48 7.92
CA LYS A 512 23.11 8.67 8.09
C LYS A 512 22.41 9.96 7.64
N GLN A 513 21.25 9.87 7.00
CA GLN A 513 20.48 11.05 6.62
C GLN A 513 19.88 11.75 7.85
N HIS A 514 19.65 13.05 7.72
CA HIS A 514 19.05 13.84 8.79
C HIS A 514 17.56 13.58 8.89
N GLN A 515 17.02 13.74 10.10
CA GLN A 515 15.58 13.81 10.30
C GLN A 515 15.00 14.94 9.46
N ALA A 516 13.82 14.73 8.89
CA ALA A 516 13.17 15.72 8.06
C ALA A 516 11.69 15.86 8.39
N LEU A 517 11.22 17.08 8.15
CA LEU A 517 9.87 17.54 8.31
C LEU A 517 9.25 17.71 6.93
N VAL A 518 8.03 17.22 6.78
CA VAL A 518 7.21 17.39 5.58
C VAL A 518 6.00 18.24 5.94
N ALA A 519 5.91 19.40 5.32
CA ALA A 519 4.79 20.34 5.47
C ALA A 519 3.98 20.42 4.17
N VAL A 520 2.69 20.73 4.31
CA VAL A 520 1.77 21.01 3.20
C VAL A 520 1.53 22.53 3.18
N PRO A 521 2.18 23.31 2.29
CA PRO A 521 2.14 24.77 2.30
C PRO A 521 0.79 25.40 1.88
N GLY A 522 -0.27 24.60 1.72
CA GLY A 522 -1.66 25.07 1.59
C GLY A 522 -2.08 25.61 0.21
N ALA A 523 -1.17 25.84 -0.74
CA ALA A 523 -1.51 26.26 -2.09
C ALA A 523 -1.74 25.07 -3.02
N THR A 524 -2.99 24.82 -3.43
CA THR A 524 -3.34 23.83 -4.44
C THR A 524 -3.11 24.38 -5.85
N VAL A 525 -2.49 23.57 -6.71
CA VAL A 525 -2.38 23.83 -8.15
C VAL A 525 -3.69 23.39 -8.85
N ARG A 526 -3.90 23.78 -10.12
CA ARG A 526 -5.13 23.48 -10.90
C ARG A 526 -5.52 21.99 -10.95
N ASP A 527 -4.56 21.09 -10.77
CA ASP A 527 -4.74 19.63 -10.77
C ASP A 527 -5.06 19.04 -9.38
N GLY A 528 -5.17 19.90 -8.36
CA GLY A 528 -5.50 19.52 -6.98
C GLY A 528 -4.31 19.03 -6.16
N PHE A 529 -3.08 19.11 -6.69
CA PHE A 529 -1.86 18.77 -5.95
C PHE A 529 -1.28 19.99 -5.23
N VAL A 530 -0.68 19.73 -4.06
CA VAL A 530 0.13 20.68 -3.29
C VAL A 530 1.54 20.14 -3.20
N THR A 531 2.53 20.94 -3.63
CA THR A 531 3.94 20.57 -3.48
C THR A 531 4.31 20.51 -2.00
N LEU A 532 4.90 19.39 -1.58
CA LEU A 532 5.36 19.17 -0.22
C LEU A 532 6.65 19.96 0.02
N ASP A 533 6.70 20.69 1.12
CA ASP A 533 7.93 21.29 1.64
C ASP A 533 8.63 20.23 2.51
N ILE A 534 9.71 19.64 1.98
CA ILE A 534 10.53 18.65 2.67
C ILE A 534 11.82 19.33 3.10
N ARG A 535 12.01 19.50 4.40
CA ARG A 535 13.17 20.20 4.96
C ARG A 535 13.80 19.41 6.10
N PRO A 536 15.14 19.47 6.28
CA PRO A 536 15.79 18.88 7.43
C PRO A 536 15.28 19.55 8.71
N LEU A 537 15.11 18.76 9.77
CA LEU A 537 14.58 19.22 11.05
C LEU A 537 15.65 19.91 11.90
N GLN A 538 16.92 19.56 11.68
CA GLN A 538 18.07 20.28 12.22
C GLN A 538 18.63 21.19 11.11
N GLU A 539 18.73 22.49 11.37
CA GLU A 539 19.45 23.39 10.48
C GLU A 539 20.90 22.92 10.39
N ILE A 540 21.41 22.78 9.16
CA ILE A 540 22.83 22.61 8.93
C ILE A 540 23.50 23.86 9.48
N ALA A 541 24.20 23.75 10.60
CA ALA A 541 25.10 24.80 11.05
C ALA A 541 26.08 25.07 9.90
N ARG A 542 25.88 26.19 9.21
CA ARG A 542 26.77 26.64 8.12
C ARG A 542 28.08 27.15 8.66
#